data_AF-A0A3N5MY53-F1
#
_entry.id   AF-A0A3N5MY53-F1
#
_cell.length_a   1.000
_cell.length_b   1.000
_cell.length_c   1.000
_cell.angle_alpha   90.00
_cell.angle_beta   90.00
_cell.angle_gamma   90.00
#
_symmetry.space_group_name_H-M   'P 1'
#
loop_
_entity.id
_entity.type
_entity.pdbx_description
1 polymer ?
#
loop_
_entity_poly.entity_id
_entity_poly.type
_entity_poly.pdbx_seq_one_letter_code
_entity_poly.pdbx_strand_id
1 'polypeptide(L)'
;MYELQHTGTAGVKFLRTELSAARAFLDIAETSSGNDTLERSLRNAEMALSAIHQVLACGGIDPLQAEEIRAAARTISGLLTRLATR
;
A
#
# COMPACT_ATOMS: atom_id res chain seq x y z
N MET A 1 -3.34 32.98 3.82
CA MET A 1 -3.01 31.62 4.30
C MET A 1 -4.05 30.70 3.68
N TYR A 2 -3.82 30.22 2.46
CA TYR A 2 -4.74 29.35 1.74
C TYR A 2 -4.44 27.89 2.12
N GLU A 3 -5.29 27.35 3.00
CA GLU A 3 -5.73 25.96 3.08
C GLU A 3 -4.73 24.85 2.74
N LEU A 4 -3.82 24.57 3.67
CA LEU A 4 -3.14 23.27 3.83
C LEU A 4 -4.10 22.12 4.21
N GLN A 5 -5.42 22.37 4.27
CA GLN A 5 -6.43 21.36 4.58
C GLN A 5 -6.77 20.46 3.39
N HIS A 6 -6.58 20.92 2.14
CA HIS A 6 -6.89 20.12 0.95
C HIS A 6 -5.81 19.09 0.59
N THR A 7 -4.55 19.32 1.01
CA THR A 7 -3.44 18.39 0.75
C THR A 7 -3.54 17.10 1.57
N GLY A 8 -4.06 17.17 2.80
CA GLY A 8 -4.24 15.98 3.65
C GLY A 8 -5.28 15.00 3.10
N THR A 9 -6.43 15.49 2.63
CA THR A 9 -7.53 14.64 2.14
C THR A 9 -7.18 13.94 0.82
N ALA A 10 -6.48 14.62 -0.09
CA ALA A 10 -6.00 14.01 -1.32
C ALA A 10 -4.92 12.95 -1.04
N GLY A 11 -3.99 13.22 -0.12
CA GLY A 11 -2.97 12.27 0.31
C GLY A 11 -3.56 11.01 0.94
N VAL A 12 -4.55 11.15 1.83
CA VAL A 12 -5.23 9.99 2.43
C VAL A 12 -5.97 9.17 1.38
N LYS A 13 -6.66 9.82 0.44
CA LYS A 13 -7.37 9.09 -0.64
C LYS A 13 -6.40 8.29 -1.49
N PHE A 14 -5.28 8.89 -1.89
CA PHE A 14 -4.21 8.19 -2.60
C PHE A 14 -3.72 6.96 -1.82
N LEU A 15 -3.37 7.15 -0.54
CA LEU A 15 -2.89 6.06 0.31
C LEU A 15 -3.88 4.90 0.44
N ARG A 16 -5.18 5.20 0.56
CA ARG A 16 -6.22 4.17 0.59
C ARG A 16 -6.35 3.43 -0.75
N THR A 17 -6.21 4.14 -1.87
CA THR A 17 -6.18 3.51 -3.20
C THR A 17 -4.98 2.58 -3.35
N GLU A 18 -3.79 3.02 -2.96
CA GLU A 18 -2.58 2.18 -2.99
C GLU A 18 -2.70 0.97 -2.07
N LEU A 19 -3.29 1.11 -0.87
CA LEU A 19 -3.54 -0.02 0.03
C LEU A 19 -4.47 -1.06 -0.63
N SER A 20 -5.55 -0.59 -1.25
CA SER A 20 -6.49 -1.47 -1.97
C SER A 20 -5.83 -2.16 -3.15
N ALA A 21 -4.99 -1.45 -3.90
CA ALA A 21 -4.26 -2.00 -5.03
C ALA A 21 -3.26 -3.07 -4.57
N ALA A 22 -2.45 -2.78 -3.55
CA ALA A 22 -1.52 -3.73 -2.97
C ALA A 22 -2.23 -5.00 -2.51
N ARG A 23 -3.38 -4.86 -1.84
CA ARG A 23 -4.19 -6.02 -1.42
C ARG A 23 -4.69 -6.84 -2.60
N ALA A 24 -5.27 -6.18 -3.61
CA ALA A 24 -5.78 -6.86 -4.80
C ALA A 24 -4.68 -7.64 -5.54
N PHE A 25 -3.47 -7.08 -5.64
CA PHE A 25 -2.34 -7.81 -6.23
C PHE A 25 -1.97 -9.03 -5.40
N LEU A 26 -1.95 -8.94 -4.06
CA LEU A 26 -1.66 -10.09 -3.22
C LEU A 26 -2.76 -11.17 -3.29
N ASP A 27 -4.03 -10.79 -3.43
CA ASP A 27 -5.13 -11.76 -3.61
C ASP A 27 -4.98 -12.52 -4.96
N ILE A 28 -4.52 -11.85 -6.02
CA ILE A 28 -4.16 -12.50 -7.29
C ILE A 28 -2.96 -13.44 -7.11
N ALA A 29 -1.90 -12.98 -6.42
CA ALA A 29 -0.71 -13.78 -6.15
C ALA A 29 -1.05 -15.06 -5.37
N GLU A 30 -1.95 -14.98 -4.38
CA GLU A 30 -2.34 -16.13 -3.56
C GLU A 30 -3.08 -17.21 -4.37
N THR A 31 -3.90 -16.79 -5.33
CA THR A 31 -4.72 -17.67 -6.17
C THR A 31 -4.04 -18.10 -7.46
N SER A 32 -2.89 -17.53 -7.80
CA SER A 32 -2.19 -17.85 -9.04
C SER A 32 -1.43 -19.17 -8.96
N SER A 33 -1.50 -19.95 -10.05
CA SER A 33 -0.68 -21.13 -10.29
C SER A 33 0.47 -20.87 -11.26
N GLY A 34 0.52 -19.69 -11.88
CA GLY A 34 1.55 -19.31 -12.85
C GLY A 34 2.64 -18.45 -12.22
N ASN A 35 3.90 -18.86 -12.36
CA ASN A 35 5.04 -18.16 -11.76
C ASN A 35 5.13 -16.69 -12.20
N ASP A 36 4.94 -16.41 -13.50
CA ASP A 36 5.01 -15.04 -14.03
C ASP A 36 3.94 -14.10 -13.44
N THR A 37 2.73 -14.63 -13.23
CA THR A 37 1.62 -13.86 -12.64
C THR A 37 1.85 -13.64 -11.16
N LEU A 38 2.32 -14.66 -10.43
CA LEU A 38 2.74 -14.53 -9.04
C LEU A 38 3.79 -13.43 -8.89
N GLU A 39 4.90 -13.52 -9.62
CA GLU A 39 5.98 -12.55 -9.54
C GLU A 39 5.54 -11.13 -9.91
N ARG A 40 4.75 -10.97 -10.97
CA ARG A 40 4.24 -9.65 -11.37
C ARG A 40 3.34 -9.04 -10.31
N SER A 41 2.45 -9.85 -9.73
CA SER A 41 1.57 -9.40 -8.65
C SER A 41 2.35 -9.02 -7.39
N LEU A 42 3.37 -9.80 -7.01
CA LEU A 42 4.24 -9.45 -5.89
C LEU A 42 4.96 -8.11 -6.13
N ARG A 43 5.60 -7.92 -7.30
CA ARG A 43 6.26 -6.65 -7.65
C ARG A 43 5.31 -5.45 -7.62
N ASN A 44 4.08 -5.61 -8.13
CA ASN A 44 3.10 -4.54 -8.10
C ASN A 44 2.65 -4.20 -6.67
N ALA A 45 2.50 -5.20 -5.79
CA ALA A 45 2.22 -4.98 -4.38
C ALA A 45 3.37 -4.27 -3.66
N GLU A 46 4.63 -4.61 -3.96
CA GLU A 46 5.82 -3.92 -3.44
C GLU A 46 5.85 -2.45 -3.86
N MET A 47 5.56 -2.16 -5.14
CA MET A 47 5.50 -0.79 -5.65
C MET A 47 4.45 0.05 -4.93
N ALA A 48 3.24 -0.49 -4.74
CA ALA A 48 2.17 0.21 -4.03
C ALA A 48 2.55 0.48 -2.56
N LEU A 49 3.17 -0.50 -1.87
CA LEU A 49 3.70 -0.32 -0.52
C LEU A 49 4.80 0.74 -0.46
N SER A 50 5.70 0.78 -1.45
CA SER A 50 6.72 1.82 -1.55
C SER A 50 6.10 3.21 -1.72
N ALA A 51 5.08 3.36 -2.58
CA ALA A 51 4.36 4.61 -2.76
C ALA A 51 3.69 5.08 -1.46
N ILE A 52 3.09 4.16 -0.70
CA ILE A 52 2.52 4.43 0.63
C ILE A 52 3.58 4.99 1.58
N HIS A 53 4.74 4.33 1.68
CA HIS A 53 5.82 4.78 2.57
C HIS A 53 6.36 6.15 2.19
N GLN A 54 6.52 6.43 0.90
CA GLN A 54 6.98 7.73 0.42
C GLN A 54 6.01 8.85 0.79
N VAL A 55 4.71 8.65 0.58
CA VAL A 55 3.70 9.67 0.91
C VAL A 55 3.56 9.86 2.42
N LEU A 56 3.61 8.78 3.21
CA LEU A 56 3.61 8.89 4.68
C LEU A 56 4.84 9.63 5.21
N ALA A 57 5.99 9.54 4.54
CA ALA A 57 7.22 10.25 4.92
C ALA A 57 7.15 11.75 4.63
N CYS A 58 6.36 12.18 3.64
CA CYS A 58 6.15 13.60 3.32
C CYS A 58 5.37 14.37 4.40
N GLY A 59 4.67 13.66 5.30
CA GLY A 59 3.84 14.28 6.33
C GLY A 59 2.57 14.92 5.76
N GLY A 60 1.97 15.85 6.51
CA GLY A 60 0.72 16.55 6.09
C GLY A 60 -0.55 15.69 6.14
N ILE A 61 -0.44 14.46 6.63
CA ILE A 61 -1.57 13.56 6.92
C ILE A 61 -1.80 13.56 8.43
N ASP A 62 -3.07 13.55 8.80
CA ASP A 62 -3.48 13.40 10.20
C ASP A 62 -2.79 12.18 10.86
N PRO A 63 -2.20 12.34 12.06
CA PRO A 63 -1.43 11.26 12.70
C PRO A 63 -2.21 9.98 12.94
N LEU A 64 -3.51 10.07 13.27
CA LEU A 64 -4.35 8.90 13.51
C LEU A 64 -4.58 8.13 12.20
N GLN A 65 -4.94 8.85 11.13
CA GLN A 65 -5.08 8.25 9.79
C GLN A 65 -3.77 7.66 9.27
N ALA A 66 -2.64 8.34 9.51
CA ALA A 66 -1.33 7.84 9.14
C ALA A 66 -1.02 6.52 9.87
N GLU A 67 -1.38 6.39 11.15
CA GLU A 67 -1.13 5.15 11.89
C GLU A 67 -2.04 3.98 11.45
N GLU A 68 -3.30 4.25 11.13
CA GLU A 68 -4.20 3.26 10.51
C GLU A 68 -3.62 2.74 9.19
N ILE A 69 -3.12 3.64 8.35
CA ILE A 69 -2.52 3.27 7.06
C ILE A 69 -1.22 2.49 7.28
N ARG A 70 -0.37 2.86 8.24
CA ARG A 70 0.83 2.09 8.59
C ARG A 70 0.48 0.69 9.09
N ALA A 71 -0.54 0.55 9.93
CA ALA A 71 -0.99 -0.75 10.42
C ALA A 71 -1.49 -1.66 9.27
N ALA A 72 -2.25 -1.10 8.34
CA ALA A 72 -2.69 -1.82 7.14
C ALA A 72 -1.50 -2.21 6.25
N ALA A 73 -0.56 -1.29 6.00
CA ALA A 73 0.64 -1.55 5.21
C ALA A 73 1.52 -2.65 5.83
N ARG A 74 1.68 -2.68 7.16
CA ARG A 74 2.40 -3.76 7.88
C ARG A 74 1.76 -5.12 7.63
N THR A 75 0.42 -5.20 7.69
CA THR A 75 -0.31 -6.45 7.40
C THR A 75 -0.05 -6.93 5.97
N ILE A 76 -0.14 -6.02 4.99
CA ILE A 76 0.12 -6.34 3.57
C ILE A 76 1.57 -6.76 3.36
N SER A 77 2.54 -6.09 3.98
CA SER A 77 3.97 -6.44 3.91
C SER A 77 4.24 -7.84 4.45
N GLY A 78 3.54 -8.26 5.52
CA GLY A 78 3.63 -9.62 6.06
C GLY A 78 3.10 -10.67 5.07
N LEU A 79 1.95 -10.39 4.43
CA LEU A 79 1.39 -11.27 3.40
C LEU A 79 2.31 -11.39 2.19
N LEU A 80 2.88 -10.27 1.74
CA LEU A 80 3.84 -10.23 0.64
C LEU A 80 5.06 -11.10 0.92
N THR A 81 5.66 -10.94 2.10
CA THR A 81 6.82 -11.73 2.52
C THR A 81 6.50 -13.23 2.50
N ARG A 82 5.36 -13.63 3.05
CA ARG A 82 4.91 -15.03 3.06
C ARG A 82 4.76 -15.60 1.64
N LEU A 83 4.16 -14.84 0.73
CA LEU A 83 3.93 -15.29 -0.65
C LEU A 83 5.22 -15.30 -1.49
N ALA A 84 6.18 -14.42 -1.20
CA ALA A 84 7.48 -14.39 -1.88
C ALA A 84 8.39 -15.58 -1.51
N THR A 85 8.15 -16.22 -0.37
CA THR A 85 8.90 -17.39 0.11
C THR A 85 8.24 -18.73 -0.20
N ARG A 86 7.13 -18.74 -0.96
CA ARG A 86 6.36 -19.93 -1.31
C ARG A 86 6.96 -20.65 -2.52
#